data_AF-A0A218ZP59-F1
#
_entry.id   AF-A0A218ZP59-F1
#
_cell.length_a   1.000
_cell.length_b   1.000
_cell.length_c   1.000
_cell.angle_alpha   90.00
_cell.angle_beta   90.00
_cell.angle_gamma   90.00
#
_symmetry.space_group_name_H-M   'P 1'
#
loop_
_entity.id
_entity.type
_entity.pdbx_description
1 polymer ?
#
loop_
_entity_poly.entity_id
_entity_poly.type
_entity_poly.pdbx_seq_one_letter_code
_entity_poly.pdbx_strand_id
1 'polypeptide(L)'
;MEPIIVEGDHDVKALREVGITGEIIKINQGISIENFCSRISSQYSKVILLTDFDRKGNELQSKISEILQSYGCKINSRFWYFIDHSFKIKSVEDLPWLLQENQ
;
A
#
# COMPACT_ATOMS: atom_id res chain seq x y z
N MET A 1 -12.57 -4.48 -8.12
CA MET A 1 -11.48 -3.50 -7.87
C MET A 1 -10.48 -4.17 -6.97
N GLU A 2 -9.19 -3.99 -7.24
CA GLU A 2 -8.13 -4.48 -6.35
C GLU A 2 -8.17 -3.70 -5.02
N PRO A 3 -8.08 -4.38 -3.85
CA PRO A 3 -7.96 -3.66 -2.59
C PRO A 3 -6.59 -2.99 -2.50
N ILE A 4 -6.54 -1.88 -1.77
CA ILE A 4 -5.29 -1.18 -1.44
C ILE A 4 -4.84 -1.62 -0.05
N ILE A 5 -3.60 -2.08 0.07
CA ILE A 5 -2.98 -2.41 1.35
C ILE A 5 -2.14 -1.23 1.82
N VAL A 6 -2.32 -0.84 3.09
CA VAL A 6 -1.61 0.28 3.75
C VAL A 6 -1.13 -0.12 5.15
N GLU A 7 -0.26 0.68 5.75
CA GLU A 7 0.34 0.39 7.07
C GLU A 7 -0.59 0.82 8.22
N GLY A 8 -1.26 1.98 8.11
CA GLY A 8 -1.93 2.62 9.23
C GLY A 8 -3.28 3.27 8.93
N ASP A 9 -3.92 3.77 9.98
CA ASP A 9 -5.21 4.47 9.90
C ASP A 9 -5.11 5.84 9.24
N HIS A 10 -3.96 6.50 9.33
CA HIS A 10 -3.74 7.79 8.69
C HIS A 10 -3.63 7.65 7.17
N ASP A 11 -2.98 6.59 6.67
CA ASP A 11 -2.97 6.25 5.24
C ASP A 11 -4.39 6.08 4.70
N VAL A 12 -5.25 5.38 5.46
CA VAL A 12 -6.67 5.22 5.10
C VAL A 12 -7.33 6.58 4.96
N LYS A 13 -7.15 7.47 5.95
CA LYS A 13 -7.74 8.83 5.91
C LYS A 13 -7.24 9.62 4.72
N ALA A 14 -5.93 9.65 4.50
CA ALA A 14 -5.32 10.34 3.37
C ALA A 14 -5.85 9.83 2.02
N LEU A 15 -5.97 8.51 1.84
CA LEU A 15 -6.55 7.93 0.64
C LEU A 15 -8.04 8.29 0.47
N ARG A 16 -8.81 8.37 1.56
CA ARG A 16 -10.21 8.84 1.50
C ARG A 16 -10.30 10.32 1.12
N GLU A 17 -9.43 11.17 1.64
CA GLU A 17 -9.39 12.60 1.34
C GLU A 17 -9.12 12.87 -0.14
N VAL A 18 -8.27 12.06 -0.77
CA VAL A 18 -8.00 12.16 -2.22
C VAL A 18 -9.05 11.45 -3.09
N GLY A 19 -10.14 10.96 -2.49
CA GLY A 19 -11.30 10.43 -3.20
C GLY A 19 -11.28 8.93 -3.50
N ILE A 20 -10.37 8.15 -2.91
CA ILE A 20 -10.40 6.68 -3.06
C ILE A 20 -11.59 6.14 -2.27
N THR A 21 -12.48 5.41 -2.94
CA THR A 21 -13.69 4.79 -2.34
C THR A 21 -13.63 3.26 -2.27
N GLY A 22 -12.62 2.64 -2.90
CA GLY A 22 -12.41 1.19 -2.90
C GLY A 22 -12.05 0.61 -1.54
N GLU A 23 -11.94 -0.72 -1.48
CA GLU A 23 -11.53 -1.44 -0.28
C GLU A 23 -10.08 -1.09 0.10
N ILE A 24 -9.86 -0.74 1.37
CA ILE A 24 -8.53 -0.48 1.93
C ILE A 24 -8.32 -1.43 3.11
N ILE A 25 -7.22 -2.17 3.08
CA ILE A 25 -6.87 -3.19 4.06
C ILE A 25 -5.60 -2.74 4.78
N LYS A 26 -5.66 -2.62 6.10
CA LYS A 26 -4.48 -2.32 6.90
C LYS A 26 -3.66 -3.57 7.16
N ILE A 27 -2.33 -3.43 7.17
CA ILE A 27 -1.43 -4.44 7.73
C ILE A 27 -1.71 -4.50 9.24
N ASN A 28 -2.07 -5.68 9.73
CA ASN A 28 -2.47 -5.86 11.12
C ASN A 28 -1.23 -6.10 12.02
N GLN A 29 -1.01 -5.22 13.00
CA GLN A 29 0.15 -5.27 13.91
C GLN A 29 0.14 -6.47 14.90
N GLY A 30 -0.92 -7.29 14.90
CA GLY A 30 -1.03 -8.46 15.78
C GLY A 30 -0.74 -9.82 15.12
N ILE A 31 -0.45 -9.86 13.82
CA ILE A 31 -0.15 -11.10 13.09
C ILE A 31 1.16 -10.95 12.31
N SER A 32 1.83 -12.08 12.03
CA SER A 32 3.03 -12.05 11.20
C SER A 32 2.70 -11.63 9.76
N ILE A 33 3.70 -11.09 9.05
CA ILE A 33 3.56 -10.69 7.64
C ILE A 33 3.16 -11.89 6.79
N GLU A 34 3.66 -13.09 7.09
CA GLU A 34 3.37 -14.32 6.37
C GLU A 34 1.89 -14.72 6.55
N ASN A 35 1.37 -14.66 7.78
CA ASN A 35 -0.04 -14.92 8.07
C ASN A 35 -0.95 -13.87 7.42
N PHE A 36 -0.54 -12.61 7.45
CA PHE A 36 -1.24 -11.54 6.73
C PHE A 36 -1.31 -11.86 5.23
N CYS A 37 -0.18 -12.15 4.60
CA CYS A 37 -0.10 -12.43 3.16
C CYS A 37 -0.91 -13.68 2.78
N SER A 38 -0.86 -14.74 3.59
CA SER A 38 -1.65 -15.96 3.39
C SER A 38 -3.16 -15.67 3.41
N ARG A 39 -3.62 -14.84 4.36
CA ARG A 39 -5.01 -14.40 4.41
C ARG A 39 -5.39 -13.60 3.16
N ILE A 40 -4.55 -12.65 2.74
CA ILE A 40 -4.80 -11.83 1.55
C ILE A 40 -4.87 -12.68 0.28
N SER A 41 -3.90 -13.57 0.06
CA SER A 41 -3.86 -14.40 -1.15
C SER A 41 -5.03 -15.39 -1.24
N SER A 42 -5.60 -15.79 -0.09
CA SER A 42 -6.81 -16.63 -0.05
C SER A 42 -8.07 -15.91 -0.54
N GLN A 43 -8.09 -14.57 -0.51
CA GLN A 43 -9.27 -13.75 -0.84
C GLN A 43 -9.12 -12.97 -2.15
N TYR A 44 -7.89 -12.60 -2.51
CA TYR A 44 -7.61 -11.73 -3.64
C TYR A 44 -6.52 -12.32 -4.54
N SER A 45 -6.77 -12.32 -5.85
CA SER A 45 -5.78 -12.69 -6.86
C SER A 45 -4.85 -11.53 -7.24
N LYS A 46 -5.20 -10.30 -6.86
CA LYS A 46 -4.40 -9.09 -7.12
C LYS A 46 -4.71 -7.98 -6.11
N VAL A 47 -3.68 -7.27 -5.67
CA VAL A 47 -3.78 -6.14 -4.74
C VAL A 47 -2.89 -4.96 -5.16
N ILE A 48 -3.16 -3.78 -4.64
CA ILE A 48 -2.26 -2.62 -4.69
C ILE A 48 -1.59 -2.51 -3.32
N LEU A 49 -0.28 -2.35 -3.27
CA LEU A 49 0.46 -2.19 -2.01
C LEU A 49 1.05 -0.78 -1.95
N LEU A 50 0.67 -0.01 -0.93
CA LEU A 50 1.15 1.33 -0.65
C LEU A 50 1.70 1.41 0.77
N THR A 51 2.99 1.13 0.91
CA THR A 51 3.77 1.43 2.13
C THR A 51 4.34 2.84 2.07
N ASP A 52 4.89 3.30 3.19
CA ASP A 52 5.59 4.58 3.25
C ASP A 52 6.78 4.64 2.28
N PHE A 53 7.07 5.85 1.78
CA PHE A 53 8.15 6.14 0.84
C PHE A 53 9.46 6.42 1.59
N ASP A 54 9.76 5.59 2.57
CA ASP A 54 10.98 5.64 3.37
C ASP A 54 11.74 4.30 3.31
N ARG A 55 12.91 4.23 3.95
CA ARG A 55 13.72 3.01 3.91
C ARG A 55 12.98 1.78 4.46
N LYS A 56 12.22 1.92 5.54
CA LYS A 56 11.48 0.81 6.16
C LYS A 56 10.30 0.42 5.30
N GLY A 57 9.58 1.39 4.76
CA GLY A 57 8.48 1.16 3.83
C GLY A 57 8.94 0.46 2.56
N ASN A 58 10.14 0.76 2.04
CA ASN A 58 10.75 0.05 0.89
C ASN A 58 11.07 -1.42 1.21
N GLU A 59 11.63 -1.69 2.40
CA GLU A 59 11.90 -3.05 2.88
C GLU A 59 10.58 -3.84 3.02
N LEU A 60 9.55 -3.21 3.56
CA LEU A 60 8.22 -3.80 3.73
C LEU A 60 7.52 -4.05 2.39
N GLN A 61 7.57 -3.09 1.47
CA GLN A 61 7.07 -3.18 0.09
C GLN A 61 7.64 -4.43 -0.59
N SER A 62 8.96 -4.59 -0.49
CA SER A 62 9.68 -5.71 -1.10
C SER A 62 9.29 -7.04 -0.45
N LYS A 63 9.30 -7.11 0.89
CA LYS A 63 8.97 -8.33 1.64
C LYS A 63 7.55 -8.82 1.37
N ILE A 64 6.56 -7.93 1.46
CA ILE A 64 5.15 -8.30 1.23
C ILE A 64 4.95 -8.70 -0.23
N SER A 65 5.57 -7.98 -1.17
CA SER A 65 5.44 -8.29 -2.59
C SER A 65 5.96 -9.68 -2.92
N GLU A 66 7.13 -10.05 -2.41
CA GLU A 66 7.72 -11.37 -2.62
C GLU A 66 6.82 -12.49 -2.07
N ILE A 67 6.33 -12.35 -0.84
CA ILE A 67 5.49 -13.37 -0.20
C ILE A 67 4.16 -13.51 -0.94
N LEU A 68 3.47 -12.41 -1.25
CA LEU A 68 2.19 -12.47 -1.96
C LEU A 68 2.33 -13.07 -3.36
N GLN A 69 3.39 -12.72 -4.09
CA GLN A 69 3.69 -13.32 -5.39
C GLN A 69 3.98 -14.81 -5.28
N SER A 70 4.70 -15.25 -4.24
CA SER A 70 4.93 -16.68 -3.98
C SER A 70 3.63 -17.45 -3.73
N TYR A 71 2.58 -16.77 -3.26
CA TYR A 71 1.24 -17.33 -3.06
C TYR A 71 0.31 -17.14 -4.28
N GLY A 72 0.84 -16.68 -5.42
CA GLY A 72 0.07 -16.48 -6.65
C GLY A 72 -0.78 -15.20 -6.67
N CYS A 73 -0.63 -14.30 -5.69
CA CYS A 73 -1.30 -13.01 -5.65
C CYS A 73 -0.46 -11.95 -6.37
N LYS A 74 -1.03 -11.28 -7.37
CA LYS A 74 -0.34 -10.24 -8.15
C LYS A 74 -0.29 -8.92 -7.38
N ILE A 75 0.84 -8.22 -7.48
CA ILE A 75 0.99 -6.87 -6.90
C ILE A 75 1.00 -5.83 -8.00
N ASN A 76 0.19 -4.80 -7.84
CA ASN A 76 0.28 -3.59 -8.64
C ASN A 76 1.03 -2.51 -7.85
N SER A 77 2.35 -2.45 -8.05
CA SER A 77 3.23 -1.44 -7.45
C SER A 77 3.44 -0.21 -8.32
N ARG A 78 2.75 -0.09 -9.47
CA ARG A 78 3.01 0.99 -10.44
C ARG A 78 2.81 2.37 -9.83
N PHE A 79 1.74 2.54 -9.05
CA PHE A 79 1.45 3.81 -8.38
C PHE A 79 2.48 4.12 -7.30
N TRP A 80 2.86 3.12 -6.51
CA TRP A 80 3.90 3.24 -5.49
C TRP A 80 5.23 3.70 -6.10
N TYR A 81 5.72 3.03 -7.15
CA TYR A 81 6.97 3.40 -7.84
C TYR A 81 6.89 4.80 -8.45
N PHE A 82 5.75 5.16 -9.04
CA PHE A 82 5.55 6.49 -9.59
C PHE A 82 5.72 7.56 -8.52
N ILE A 83 5.13 7.37 -7.34
CA ILE A 83 5.23 8.35 -6.26
C ILE A 83 6.65 8.44 -5.73
N ASP A 84 7.25 7.30 -5.36
CA ASP A 84 8.59 7.19 -4.81
C ASP A 84 9.66 7.87 -5.70
N HIS A 85 9.51 7.77 -7.03
CA HIS A 85 10.48 8.33 -7.97
C HIS A 85 10.16 9.75 -8.43
N SER A 86 8.90 10.20 -8.34
CA SER A 86 8.48 11.48 -8.93
C SER A 86 8.32 12.59 -7.89
N PHE A 87 8.11 12.26 -6.62
CA PHE A 87 7.80 13.23 -5.58
C PHE A 87 8.70 13.08 -4.36
N LYS A 88 8.82 14.16 -3.59
CA LYS A 88 9.64 14.20 -2.35
C LYS A 88 8.77 14.05 -1.09
N ILE A 89 7.79 13.16 -1.14
CA ILE A 89 6.99 12.81 0.03
C ILE A 89 7.52 11.53 0.68
N LYS A 90 7.28 11.34 1.97
CA LYS A 90 7.83 10.20 2.72
C LYS A 90 6.77 9.19 3.14
N SER A 91 5.50 9.57 3.08
CA SER A 91 4.40 8.73 3.55
C SER A 91 3.19 8.82 2.61
N VAL A 92 2.31 7.83 2.72
CA VAL A 92 0.99 7.89 2.05
C VAL A 92 0.15 9.02 2.63
N GLU A 93 0.38 9.40 3.89
CA GLU A 93 -0.28 10.53 4.57
C GLU A 93 -0.06 11.88 3.88
N ASP A 94 1.04 12.03 3.13
CA ASP A 94 1.40 13.26 2.44
C ASP A 94 0.68 13.44 1.08
N LEU A 95 -0.04 12.41 0.59
CA LEU A 95 -0.72 12.45 -0.71
C LEU A 95 -1.76 13.57 -0.85
N PRO A 96 -2.61 13.88 0.16
CA PRO A 96 -3.57 14.97 0.06
C PRO A 96 -2.88 16.31 -0.21
N TRP A 97 -1.81 16.60 0.52
CA TRP A 97 -1.01 17.82 0.31
C TRP A 97 -0.43 17.86 -1.10
N LEU A 98 0.19 16.75 -1.54
CA LEU A 98 0.78 16.66 -2.88
C LEU A 98 -0.23 16.95 -3.99
N LEU A 99 -1.47 16.44 -3.88
CA LEU A 99 -2.50 16.63 -4.90
C LEU A 99 -3.18 18.01 -4.83
N GLN A 100 -3.13 18.69 -3.69
CA GLN A 100 -3.66 20.04 -3.52
C GLN A 100 -2.71 21.11 -4.10
N GLU A 101 -1.39 20.91 -4.02
CA GLU A 101 -0.41 21.87 -4.57
C GLU A 101 -0.25 21.81 -6.10
N ASN A 102 -0.78 20.76 -6.75
CA ASN A 102 -0.65 20.53 -8.19
C ASN A 102 -1.98 20.72 -8.97
N GLN A 103 -2.95 21.45 -8.40
CA GLN A 103 -4.17 21.91 -9.07
C GLN A 103 -4.07 23.40 -9.41
#